data_AF-A0A0Q5WEJ6-F1
#
_entry.id   AF-A0A0Q5WEJ6-F1
#
_cell.length_a   1.000
_cell.length_b   1.000
_cell.length_c   1.000
_cell.angle_alpha   90.00
_cell.angle_beta   90.00
_cell.angle_gamma   90.00
#
_symmetry.space_group_name_H-M   'P 1'
#
loop_
_entity.id
_entity.type
_entity.pdbx_description
1 polymer ?
#
loop_
_entity_poly.entity_id
_entity_poly.type
_entity_poly.pdbx_seq_one_letter_code
_entity_poly.pdbx_strand_id
1 'polypeptide(L)'
;MAREVLPAHVMLEILERPAPVFAQTDEEIHHWMKGPHYKKARLSAKTELAKRRAAWNAADIRIGFTKAKRAEEAAADRSAQLSDQLLDLPASSVAGLAAKLHVVITDGQPGPDNGEFPWPQLRSILLDLVRLLNTRQAAADPP
;
A
#
# COMPACT_ATOMS: atom_id res chain seq x y z
N MET A 1 6.36 -5.20 -5.64
CA MET A 1 6.28 -5.86 -4.31
C MET A 1 6.99 -4.97 -3.29
N ALA A 2 6.28 -4.05 -2.64
CA ALA A 2 6.88 -3.29 -1.55
C ALA A 2 7.26 -4.30 -0.45
N ARG A 3 8.54 -4.32 -0.03
CA ARG A 3 8.94 -5.06 1.16
C ARG A 3 8.13 -4.46 2.31
N GLU A 4 7.17 -5.20 2.81
CA GLU A 4 6.50 -4.83 4.06
C GLU A 4 7.60 -4.66 5.10
N VAL A 5 7.81 -3.42 5.55
CA VAL A 5 8.80 -3.15 6.57
C VAL A 5 8.21 -3.68 7.86
N LEU A 6 8.53 -4.94 8.15
CA LEU A 6 8.02 -5.63 9.31
C LEU A 6 8.40 -4.82 10.56
N PRO A 7 7.46 -4.64 11.51
CA PRO A 7 7.78 -4.02 12.78
C PRO A 7 8.95 -4.73 13.47
N ALA A 8 9.56 -4.04 14.43
CA ALA A 8 10.67 -4.59 15.22
C ALA A 8 10.33 -6.01 15.70
N HIS A 9 11.16 -6.98 15.31
CA HIS A 9 10.99 -8.40 15.62
C HIS A 9 12.33 -9.00 16.06
N VAL A 10 12.25 -10.12 16.76
CA VAL A 10 13.39 -10.94 17.17
C VAL A 10 13.26 -12.34 16.63
N MET A 11 14.40 -12.92 16.28
CA MET A 11 14.50 -14.31 15.84
C MET A 11 14.64 -15.21 17.08
N LEU A 12 13.87 -16.28 17.13
CA LEU A 12 13.79 -17.21 18.24
C LEU A 12 14.23 -18.59 17.75
N GLU A 13 15.27 -19.12 18.37
CA GLU A 13 15.72 -20.50 18.20
C GLU A 13 14.89 -21.40 19.14
N ILE A 14 14.13 -22.33 18.56
CA ILE A 14 13.24 -23.24 19.29
C ILE A 14 13.77 -24.66 19.13
N LEU A 15 14.13 -25.32 20.24
CA LEU A 15 14.74 -26.66 20.25
C LEU A 15 13.92 -27.71 19.49
N GLU A 16 12.59 -27.56 19.50
CA GLU A 16 11.64 -28.48 18.88
C GLU A 16 11.37 -28.15 17.40
N ARG A 17 12.00 -27.09 16.84
CA ARG A 17 11.79 -26.68 15.46
C ARG A 17 13.11 -26.54 14.70
N PRO A 18 13.19 -27.05 13.46
CA PRO A 18 14.39 -26.94 12.63
C PRO A 18 14.57 -25.54 12.02
N ALA A 19 13.54 -24.70 12.01
CA ALA A 19 13.59 -23.34 11.48
C ALA A 19 13.29 -22.33 12.58
N PRO A 20 14.02 -21.20 12.62
CA PRO A 20 13.78 -20.15 13.59
C PRO A 20 12.40 -19.52 13.37
N VAL A 21 11.78 -19.09 14.46
CA VAL A 21 10.52 -18.34 14.42
C VAL A 21 10.77 -16.88 14.74
N PHE A 22 9.98 -15.98 14.18
CA PHE A 22 10.06 -14.56 14.48
C PHE A 22 8.95 -14.18 15.46
N ALA A 23 9.30 -13.35 16.45
CA ALA A 23 8.35 -12.79 17.40
C ALA A 23 8.44 -11.26 17.41
N GLN A 24 7.28 -10.63 17.47
CA GLN A 24 7.07 -9.19 17.50
C GLN A 24 6.53 -8.72 18.86
N THR A 25 6.06 -9.65 19.70
CA THR A 25 5.49 -9.36 21.03
C THR A 25 6.09 -10.24 22.13
N ASP A 26 5.98 -9.75 23.35
CA ASP A 26 6.39 -10.50 24.55
C ASP A 26 5.54 -11.77 24.75
N GLU A 27 4.27 -11.72 24.34
CA GLU A 27 3.32 -12.83 24.35
C GLU A 27 3.74 -13.92 23.37
N GLU A 28 4.16 -13.54 22.16
CA GLU A 28 4.69 -14.49 21.16
C GLU A 28 5.98 -15.14 21.64
N ILE A 29 6.89 -14.35 22.22
CA ILE A 29 8.11 -14.89 22.85
C ILE A 29 7.73 -15.90 23.93
N HIS A 30 6.76 -15.59 24.79
CA HIS A 30 6.30 -16.50 25.83
C HIS A 30 5.62 -17.75 25.27
N HIS A 31 4.82 -17.60 24.22
CA HIS A 31 4.11 -18.67 23.54
C HIS A 31 5.08 -19.69 22.94
N TRP A 32 6.15 -19.24 22.28
CA TRP A 32 7.10 -20.12 21.62
C TRP A 32 8.13 -20.73 22.57
N MET A 33 8.57 -19.99 23.57
CA MET A 33 9.61 -20.41 24.49
C MET A 33 9.04 -20.82 25.85
N LYS A 34 8.31 -21.94 25.95
CA LYS A 34 7.61 -22.35 27.20
C LYS A 34 8.49 -23.12 28.18
N GLY A 35 8.22 -22.99 29.49
CA GLY A 35 8.90 -23.79 30.53
C GLY A 35 10.22 -23.20 31.04
N PRO A 36 10.86 -23.84 32.03
CA PRO A 36 11.99 -23.26 32.76
C PRO A 36 13.29 -23.18 31.94
N HIS A 37 13.50 -24.10 30.99
CA HIS A 37 14.73 -24.17 30.18
C HIS A 37 14.92 -22.96 29.26
N TYR A 38 13.83 -22.31 28.81
CA TYR A 38 13.92 -21.07 28.04
C TYR A 38 13.95 -19.79 28.90
N LYS A 39 14.01 -19.85 30.24
CA LYS A 39 13.92 -18.63 31.09
C LYS A 39 14.94 -17.55 30.69
N LYS A 40 16.19 -17.94 30.45
CA LYS A 40 17.27 -17.03 30.01
C LYS A 40 17.06 -16.56 28.57
N ALA A 41 16.71 -17.47 27.66
CA ALA A 41 16.45 -17.15 26.25
C ALA A 41 15.29 -16.17 26.09
N ARG A 42 14.17 -16.36 26.82
CA ARG A 42 13.05 -15.41 26.87
C ARG A 42 13.47 -14.02 27.32
N LEU A 43 14.23 -13.92 28.41
CA LEU A 43 14.69 -12.62 28.91
C LEU A 43 15.58 -11.90 27.89
N SER A 44 16.48 -12.64 27.24
CA SER A 44 17.34 -12.11 26.18
C SER A 44 16.52 -11.64 24.98
N ALA A 45 15.57 -12.45 24.51
CA ALA A 45 14.69 -12.12 23.40
C ALA A 45 13.84 -10.88 23.67
N LYS A 46 13.25 -10.77 24.87
CA LYS A 46 12.47 -9.59 25.30
C LYS A 46 13.33 -8.33 25.35
N THR A 47 14.53 -8.43 25.90
CA THR A 47 15.48 -7.30 25.96
C THR A 47 15.87 -6.83 24.57
N GLU A 48 16.20 -7.76 23.67
CA GLU A 48 16.54 -7.44 22.28
C GLU A 48 15.34 -6.84 21.53
N LEU A 49 14.13 -7.37 21.74
CA LEU A 49 12.91 -6.84 21.14
C LEU A 49 12.65 -5.41 21.59
N ALA A 50 12.80 -5.12 22.89
CA ALA A 50 12.67 -3.78 23.44
C ALA A 50 13.71 -2.81 22.84
N LYS A 51 14.97 -3.24 22.71
CA LYS A 51 16.03 -2.44 22.08
C LYS A 51 15.72 -2.13 20.62
N ARG A 52 15.28 -3.13 19.84
CA ARG A 52 14.89 -2.95 18.43
C ARG A 52 13.68 -2.03 18.29
N ARG A 53 12.69 -2.17 19.17
CA ARG A 53 11.50 -1.29 19.22
C ARG A 53 11.89 0.14 19.51
N ALA A 54 12.79 0.37 20.48
CA ALA A 54 13.29 1.71 20.78
C ALA A 54 14.04 2.32 19.60
N ALA A 55 14.91 1.55 18.94
CA ALA A 55 15.63 2.00 17.74
C ALA A 55 14.67 2.32 16.58
N TRP A 56 13.65 1.48 16.37
CA TRP A 56 12.60 1.70 15.38
C TRP A 56 11.82 2.99 15.68
N ASN A 57 11.36 3.17 16.91
CA ASN A 57 10.60 4.36 17.31
C ASN A 57 11.45 5.64 17.19
N ALA A 58 12.74 5.59 17.55
CA ALA A 58 13.64 6.72 17.37
C ALA A 58 13.83 7.06 15.87
N ALA A 59 13.99 6.04 15.02
CA ALA A 59 14.05 6.24 13.58
C ALA A 59 12.74 6.82 13.04
N ASP A 60 11.60 6.29 13.47
CA ASP A 60 10.25 6.73 13.11
C ASP A 60 9.99 8.19 13.48
N ILE A 61 10.39 8.62 14.67
CA ILE A 61 10.33 10.03 15.11
C ILE A 61 11.19 10.91 14.20
N ARG A 62 12.40 10.45 13.84
CA ARG A 62 13.35 11.22 13.03
C ARG A 62 12.90 11.39 11.58
N ILE A 63 12.36 10.34 10.97
CA ILE A 63 12.03 10.33 9.53
C ILE A 63 10.52 10.46 9.27
N GLY A 64 9.68 10.35 10.30
CA GLY A 64 8.23 10.46 10.21
C GLY A 64 7.55 9.31 9.48
N PHE A 65 8.15 8.11 9.45
CA PHE A 65 7.68 6.99 8.61
C PHE A 65 6.23 6.62 8.86
N THR A 66 5.83 6.41 10.12
CA THR A 66 4.48 6.01 10.52
C THR A 66 3.47 7.10 10.20
N LYS A 67 3.85 8.38 10.35
CA LYS A 67 2.99 9.50 9.97
C LYS A 67 2.79 9.53 8.45
N ALA A 68 3.86 9.37 7.68
CA ALA A 68 3.80 9.34 6.22
C ALA A 68 2.97 8.15 5.71
N LYS A 69 3.20 6.95 6.26
CA LYS A 69 2.45 5.73 5.94
C LYS A 69 0.94 5.89 6.22
N ARG A 70 0.57 6.44 7.38
CA ARG A 70 -0.85 6.72 7.69
C ARG A 70 -1.47 7.75 6.74
N ALA A 71 -0.71 8.76 6.35
CA ALA A 71 -1.18 9.76 5.40
C ALA A 71 -1.34 9.16 3.99
N GLU A 72 -0.43 8.28 3.57
CA GLU A 72 -0.53 7.50 2.33
C GLU A 72 -1.75 6.58 2.34
N GLU A 73 -1.95 5.79 3.41
CA GLU A 73 -3.12 4.91 3.59
C GLU A 73 -4.43 5.72 3.52
N ALA A 74 -4.52 6.84 4.27
CA ALA A 74 -5.71 7.70 4.23
C ALA A 74 -5.95 8.35 2.86
N ALA A 75 -4.88 8.68 2.13
CA ALA A 75 -5.00 9.20 0.77
C ALA A 75 -5.45 8.12 -0.22
N ALA A 76 -4.95 6.89 -0.07
CA ALA A 76 -5.35 5.75 -0.88
C ALA A 76 -6.83 5.39 -0.64
N ASP A 77 -7.27 5.32 0.62
CA ASP A 77 -8.66 5.07 0.98
C ASP A 77 -9.59 6.14 0.40
N ARG A 78 -9.20 7.42 0.51
CA ARG A 78 -9.96 8.52 -0.07
C ARG A 78 -10.00 8.46 -1.59
N SER A 79 -8.89 8.09 -2.24
CA SER A 79 -8.84 7.94 -3.69
C SER A 79 -9.78 6.82 -4.15
N ALA A 80 -9.74 5.65 -3.50
CA ALA A 80 -10.61 4.53 -3.81
C ALA A 80 -12.09 4.91 -3.65
N GLN A 81 -12.44 5.59 -2.55
CA GLN A 81 -13.80 6.07 -2.32
C GLN A 81 -14.28 7.03 -3.43
N LEU A 82 -13.42 7.94 -3.89
CA LEU A 82 -13.75 8.88 -4.96
C LEU A 82 -13.84 8.19 -6.33
N SER A 83 -12.97 7.22 -6.60
CA SER A 83 -13.05 6.35 -7.79
C SER A 83 -14.40 5.64 -7.85
N ASP A 84 -14.82 4.99 -6.77
CA ASP A 84 -16.10 4.27 -6.68
C ASP A 84 -17.28 5.23 -6.92
N GLN A 85 -17.31 6.37 -6.23
CA GLN A 85 -18.35 7.39 -6.44
C GLN A 85 -18.41 7.90 -7.88
N LEU A 86 -17.25 8.17 -8.49
CA LEU A 86 -17.19 8.64 -9.87
C LEU A 86 -17.70 7.57 -10.84
N LEU A 87 -17.37 6.31 -10.62
CA LEU A 87 -17.81 5.19 -11.46
C LEU A 87 -19.33 4.96 -11.33
N ASP A 88 -19.93 5.19 -10.17
CA ASP A 88 -21.37 5.05 -9.94
C ASP A 88 -22.21 6.18 -10.57
N LEU A 89 -21.67 7.40 -10.64
CA LEU A 89 -22.40 8.56 -11.16
C LEU A 89 -22.60 8.48 -12.68
N PRO A 90 -23.81 8.62 -13.25
CA PRO A 90 -23.98 8.64 -14.71
C PRO A 90 -23.14 9.75 -15.37
N ALA A 91 -22.40 9.41 -16.42
CA ALA A 91 -21.65 10.40 -17.19
C ALA A 91 -22.61 11.14 -18.14
N SER A 92 -22.74 12.45 -17.98
CA SER A 92 -23.54 13.33 -18.87
C SER A 92 -22.70 14.10 -19.88
N SER A 93 -21.38 13.88 -19.90
CA SER A 93 -20.43 14.60 -20.76
C SER A 93 -19.27 13.70 -21.20
N VAL A 94 -18.59 14.09 -22.28
CA VAL A 94 -17.36 13.42 -22.75
C VAL A 94 -16.27 13.51 -21.66
N ALA A 95 -16.27 14.55 -20.84
CA ALA A 95 -15.31 14.75 -19.76
C ALA A 95 -15.56 13.74 -18.64
N GLY A 96 -16.83 13.51 -18.30
CA GLY A 96 -17.23 12.46 -17.36
C GLY A 96 -16.86 11.07 -17.85
N LEU A 97 -17.06 10.78 -19.15
CA LEU A 97 -16.64 9.49 -19.74
C LEU A 97 -15.12 9.31 -19.70
N ALA A 98 -14.36 10.35 -20.06
CA ALA A 98 -12.90 10.32 -19.99
C ALA A 98 -12.40 10.11 -18.55
N ALA A 99 -13.00 10.81 -17.58
CA ALA A 99 -12.64 10.67 -16.17
C ALA A 99 -12.91 9.25 -15.63
N LYS A 100 -14.07 8.67 -15.94
CA LYS A 100 -14.38 7.28 -15.59
C LYS A 100 -13.40 6.28 -16.21
N LEU A 101 -13.15 6.42 -17.50
CA LEU A 101 -12.24 5.51 -18.20
C LEU A 101 -10.80 5.65 -17.68
N HIS A 102 -10.38 6.87 -17.32
CA HIS A 102 -9.11 7.10 -16.67
C HIS A 102 -9.00 6.32 -15.35
N VAL A 103 -10.01 6.40 -14.48
CA VAL A 103 -10.07 5.63 -13.22
C VAL A 103 -9.94 4.12 -13.45
N VAL A 104 -10.70 3.56 -14.41
CA VAL A 104 -10.62 2.12 -14.73
C VAL A 104 -9.20 1.71 -15.14
N ILE A 105 -8.50 2.57 -15.88
CA ILE A 105 -7.12 2.31 -16.31
C ILE A 105 -6.16 2.46 -15.13
N THR A 106 -6.24 3.53 -14.33
CA THR A 106 -5.29 3.78 -13.24
C THR A 106 -5.41 2.76 -12.12
N ASP A 107 -6.63 2.34 -11.80
CA ASP A 107 -6.91 1.48 -10.65
C ASP A 107 -6.80 -0.01 -11.04
N GLY A 108 -7.06 -0.33 -12.32
CA GLY A 108 -7.09 -1.71 -12.82
C GLY A 108 -5.81 -2.20 -13.49
N GLN A 109 -5.03 -1.32 -14.14
CA GLN A 109 -3.90 -1.79 -14.95
C GLN A 109 -2.73 -2.25 -14.05
N PRO A 110 -2.15 -3.43 -14.29
CA PRO A 110 -0.98 -3.92 -13.54
C PRO A 110 0.26 -3.02 -13.64
N GLY A 111 0.36 -2.23 -14.71
CA GLY A 111 1.45 -1.29 -14.95
C GLY A 111 1.20 -0.39 -16.16
N PRO A 112 1.89 0.76 -16.26
CA PRO A 112 1.66 1.76 -17.30
C PRO A 112 1.95 1.23 -18.71
N ASP A 113 2.95 0.36 -18.83
CA ASP A 113 3.37 -0.23 -20.10
C ASP A 113 2.76 -1.61 -20.34
N ASN A 114 1.73 -1.99 -19.58
CA ASN A 114 1.10 -3.29 -19.80
C ASN A 114 0.44 -3.34 -21.18
N GLY A 115 1.00 -4.18 -22.06
CA GLY A 115 0.56 -4.39 -23.44
C GLY A 115 -0.57 -5.42 -23.57
N GLU A 116 -0.94 -6.10 -22.49
CA GLU A 116 -1.99 -7.10 -22.52
C GLU A 116 -3.38 -6.49 -22.71
N PHE A 117 -4.22 -7.18 -23.47
CA PHE A 117 -5.63 -6.80 -23.61
C PHE A 117 -6.32 -6.75 -22.22
N PRO A 118 -7.16 -5.73 -21.92
CA PRO A 118 -7.63 -4.67 -22.81
C PRO A 118 -6.88 -3.33 -22.66
N TRP A 119 -5.75 -3.28 -21.95
CA TRP A 119 -5.16 -2.02 -21.50
C TRP A 119 -4.75 -1.06 -22.64
N PRO A 120 -4.12 -1.53 -23.73
CA PRO A 120 -3.84 -0.66 -24.87
C PRO A 120 -5.11 -0.07 -25.50
N GLN A 121 -6.19 -0.86 -25.60
CA GLN A 121 -7.46 -0.43 -26.21
C GLN A 121 -8.15 0.62 -25.33
N LEU A 122 -8.20 0.41 -24.02
CA LEU A 122 -8.76 1.38 -23.08
C LEU A 122 -7.99 2.71 -23.12
N ARG A 123 -6.65 2.66 -23.16
CA ARG A 123 -5.82 3.88 -23.30
C ARG A 123 -6.05 4.59 -24.64
N SER A 124 -6.22 3.84 -25.73
CA SER A 124 -6.57 4.41 -27.04
C SER A 124 -7.92 5.14 -27.00
N ILE A 125 -8.96 4.51 -26.43
CA ILE A 125 -10.29 5.12 -26.29
C ILE A 125 -10.21 6.39 -25.43
N LEU A 126 -9.46 6.36 -24.33
CA LEU A 126 -9.26 7.54 -23.47
C LEU A 126 -8.61 8.69 -24.25
N LEU A 127 -7.58 8.40 -25.05
CA LEU A 127 -6.92 9.42 -25.87
C LEU A 127 -7.89 10.07 -26.87
N ASP A 128 -8.76 9.28 -27.49
CA ASP A 128 -9.77 9.79 -28.42
C ASP A 128 -10.83 10.65 -27.72
N LEU A 129 -11.26 10.27 -26.52
CA LEU A 129 -12.17 11.10 -25.70
C LEU A 129 -11.52 12.44 -25.33
N VAL A 130 -10.24 12.44 -24.92
CA VAL A 130 -9.49 13.68 -24.61
C VAL A 130 -9.35 14.58 -25.83
N ARG A 131 -9.07 14.00 -27.01
CA ARG A 131 -9.04 14.76 -28.27
C ARG A 131 -10.38 15.44 -28.56
N LEU A 132 -11.49 14.71 -28.43
CA LEU A 132 -12.84 15.26 -28.64
C LEU A 132 -13.17 16.40 -27.67
N LEU A 133 -12.71 16.32 -26.42
CA LEU A 133 -12.87 17.39 -25.43
C LEU A 133 -12.16 18.67 -25.85
N ASN A 134 -10.90 18.55 -26.24
CA ASN A 134 -10.07 19.69 -26.61
C ASN A 134 -10.60 20.38 -27.88
N THR A 135 -11.09 19.61 -28.85
CA THR A 135 -11.71 20.16 -30.07
C THR A 135 -12.98 20.95 -29.78
N ARG A 136 -13.81 20.52 -28.82
CA ARG A 136 -15.01 21.27 -28.41
C ARG A 136 -14.69 22.56 -27.67
N GLN A 137 -13.64 22.56 -26.84
CA GLN A 137 -13.21 23.76 -26.13
C GLN A 137 -12.73 24.86 -27.10
N ALA A 138 -11.96 24.48 -28.12
CA ALA A 138 -11.47 25.40 -29.14
C ALA A 138 -12.59 26.03 -30.01
N ALA A 139 -13.73 25.34 -30.15
CA ALA A 139 -14.90 25.87 -30.85
C ALA A 139 -15.75 26.82 -29.97
N ALA A 140 -15.59 26.76 -28.64
CA ALA A 140 -16.34 27.59 -27.69
C ALA A 140 -15.65 28.93 -27.37
N ASP A 141 -14.31 29.02 -27.53
CA ASP A 141 -13.52 30.24 -27.36
C ASP A 141 -12.78 30.58 -28.68
N PRO A 142 -13.41 31.29 -29.63
CA PRO A 142 -12.74 31.75 -30.84
C PRO A 142 -11.71 32.86 -30.54
N PRO A 143 -10.67 33.01 -31.38
CA PRO A 143 -9.59 33.99 -31.18
C PRO A 143 -10.05 35.44 -31.22
#